data_AF-A0A1F7CK53-F1
#
_entry.id   AF-A0A1F7CK53-F1
#
_cell.length_a   1.000
_cell.length_b   1.000
_cell.length_c   1.000
_cell.angle_alpha   90.00
_cell.angle_beta   90.00
_cell.angle_gamma   90.00
#
_symmetry.space_group_name_H-M   'P 1'
#
loop_
_entity.id
_entity.type
_entity.pdbx_description
1 polymer ?
#
loop_
_entity_poly.entity_id
_entity_poly.type
_entity_poly.pdbx_seq_one_letter_code
_entity_poly.pdbx_strand_id
1 'polypeptide(L)'
;MKLYDMDAMDAQEWRERGFRRGDSFRSKQVYVCQMCRTKTNEILLGGYPGWGVQIVCPGNSFTEHDEIEKTLRRQEEVAAEVEQLSPYVDEAAHRDPAVRELMRHWEAEQLLFQVKIDVLRMKFAGVLDDVAGIAELDPAMLREYRPGMRFGGKKKSLDMRQDGH
;
A
#
# COMPACT_ATOMS: atom_id res chain seq x y z
N MET A 1 -13.76 36.70 -3.13
CA MET A 1 -12.92 35.74 -2.38
C MET A 1 -12.56 34.62 -3.35
N LYS A 2 -11.37 34.68 -3.96
CA LYS A 2 -10.87 33.62 -4.86
C LYS A 2 -10.51 32.41 -3.99
N LEU A 3 -11.13 31.27 -4.24
CA LEU A 3 -11.19 30.17 -3.27
C LEU A 3 -10.02 29.18 -3.35
N TYR A 4 -9.09 29.33 -4.28
CA TYR A 4 -7.85 28.55 -4.31
C TYR A 4 -6.76 29.38 -5.00
N ASP A 5 -5.62 29.59 -4.35
CA ASP A 5 -4.35 29.89 -5.03
C ASP A 5 -3.94 28.64 -5.80
N MET A 6 -4.54 28.47 -6.98
CA MET A 6 -4.23 27.39 -7.93
C MET A 6 -2.76 27.43 -8.38
N ASP A 7 -2.10 28.59 -8.25
CA ASP A 7 -0.72 28.82 -8.64
C ASP A 7 0.29 28.12 -7.70
N ALA A 8 -0.11 27.77 -6.47
CA ALA A 8 0.76 27.08 -5.50
C ALA A 8 0.60 25.55 -5.50
N MET A 9 -0.48 25.00 -6.12
CA MET A 9 -0.81 23.58 -6.05
C MET A 9 -0.48 22.75 -7.31
N ASP A 10 -0.16 23.36 -8.46
CA ASP A 10 -0.26 22.64 -9.73
C ASP A 10 0.92 22.81 -10.71
N ALA A 11 2.14 23.02 -10.20
CA ALA A 11 3.35 22.65 -10.95
C ALA A 11 3.53 21.13 -10.90
N GLN A 12 2.60 20.40 -11.51
CA GLN A 12 2.69 18.96 -11.65
C GLN A 12 3.83 18.69 -12.66
N GLU A 13 4.96 18.15 -12.20
CA GLU A 13 6.20 17.94 -12.99
C GLU A 13 5.97 17.29 -14.37
N TRP A 14 4.87 16.54 -14.52
CA TRP A 14 4.48 15.89 -15.76
C TRP A 14 3.70 16.77 -16.75
N ARG A 15 3.12 17.90 -16.34
CA ARG A 15 2.43 18.81 -17.27
C ARG A 15 3.40 19.70 -18.04
N GLU A 16 4.59 19.94 -17.48
CA GLU A 16 5.57 20.89 -18.02
C GLU A 16 6.41 20.32 -19.18
N ARG A 17 6.36 19.01 -19.44
CA ARG A 17 7.36 18.31 -20.26
C ARG A 17 6.87 17.68 -21.58
N GLY A 18 5.67 18.02 -22.06
CA GLY A 18 5.22 17.60 -23.40
C GLY A 18 5.10 16.08 -23.60
N PHE A 19 4.80 15.35 -22.54
CA PHE A 19 4.72 13.89 -22.53
C PHE A 19 3.55 13.35 -23.36
N ARG A 20 3.74 12.15 -23.91
CA ARG A 20 2.73 11.36 -24.60
C ARG A 20 2.16 10.30 -23.67
N ARG A 21 0.97 9.85 -24.03
CA ARG A 21 0.29 8.71 -23.39
C ARG A 21 1.16 7.45 -23.47
N GLY A 22 1.34 6.77 -22.34
CA GLY A 22 2.17 5.57 -22.22
C GLY A 22 3.64 5.88 -21.91
N ASP A 23 4.06 7.14 -21.90
CA ASP A 23 5.39 7.51 -21.43
C ASP A 23 5.53 7.20 -19.95
N SER A 24 6.73 6.82 -19.52
CA SER A 24 7.11 6.81 -18.11
C SER A 24 8.17 7.88 -17.84
N PHE A 25 8.19 8.39 -16.62
CA PHE A 25 9.27 9.25 -16.14
C PHE A 25 9.61 8.93 -14.68
N ARG A 26 10.79 9.39 -14.26
CA ARG A 26 11.28 9.23 -12.89
C ARG A 26 11.11 10.56 -12.14
N SER A 27 10.25 10.57 -11.12
CA SER A 27 10.04 11.75 -10.29
C SER A 27 11.18 11.93 -9.29
N LYS A 28 11.32 13.16 -8.78
CA LYS A 28 12.15 13.46 -7.61
C LYS A 28 11.55 12.92 -6.31
N GLN A 29 10.24 12.63 -6.30
CA GLN A 29 9.57 12.00 -5.17
C GLN A 29 9.70 10.48 -5.24
N VAL A 30 9.78 9.85 -4.07
CA VAL A 30 9.81 8.39 -3.93
C VAL A 30 8.50 7.94 -3.32
N TYR A 31 7.79 7.10 -4.06
CA TYR A 31 6.49 6.58 -3.67
C TYR A 31 6.62 5.24 -2.98
N VAL A 32 6.02 5.11 -1.80
CA VAL A 32 6.02 3.89 -0.98
C VAL A 32 4.65 3.24 -1.05
N CYS A 33 4.58 2.01 -1.55
CA CYS A 33 3.32 1.28 -1.62
C CYS A 33 2.81 0.96 -0.21
N GLN A 34 1.59 1.38 0.14
CA GLN A 34 0.98 1.10 1.45
C GLN A 34 0.77 -0.39 1.72
N MET A 35 0.65 -1.19 0.66
CA MET A 35 0.45 -2.64 0.77
C MET A 35 1.78 -3.35 1.07
N CYS A 36 2.66 -3.43 0.07
CA CYS A 36 3.89 -4.23 0.14
C CYS A 36 5.16 -3.43 0.53
N ARG A 37 5.06 -2.12 0.76
CA ARG A 37 6.17 -1.22 1.15
C ARG A 37 7.32 -1.10 0.15
N THR A 38 7.19 -1.67 -1.05
CA THR A 38 8.13 -1.41 -2.15
C THR A 38 8.14 0.07 -2.51
N LYS A 39 9.32 0.59 -2.80
CA LYS A 39 9.52 1.97 -3.24
C LYS A 39 9.62 2.05 -4.75
N THR A 40 9.08 3.10 -5.34
CA THR A 40 9.32 3.44 -6.74
C THR A 40 9.36 4.96 -6.91
N ASN A 41 10.16 5.46 -7.84
CA ASN A 41 9.98 6.82 -8.34
C ASN A 41 9.52 6.86 -9.80
N GLU A 42 9.10 5.71 -10.34
CA GLU A 42 8.53 5.63 -11.67
C GLU A 42 7.06 6.02 -11.68
N ILE A 43 6.73 6.88 -12.62
CA ILE A 43 5.38 7.32 -12.89
C ILE A 43 5.06 7.02 -14.36
N LEU A 44 3.98 6.29 -14.59
CA LEU A 44 3.37 6.09 -15.91
C LEU A 44 2.34 7.18 -16.20
N LEU A 45 2.50 7.82 -17.35
CA LEU A 45 1.61 8.87 -17.83
C LEU A 45 0.53 8.25 -18.73
N GLY A 46 -0.57 7.85 -18.09
CA GLY A 46 -1.82 7.43 -18.73
C GLY A 46 -1.67 6.32 -19.77
N GLY A 47 -2.14 5.10 -19.48
CA GLY A 47 -2.28 4.06 -20.50
C GLY A 47 -3.62 4.19 -21.26
N TYR A 48 -4.71 3.80 -20.60
CA TYR A 48 -6.07 3.69 -21.15
C TYR A 48 -6.87 5.01 -21.03
N PRO A 49 -7.80 5.35 -21.95
CA PRO A 49 -8.52 6.63 -21.89
C PRO A 49 -9.27 6.80 -20.56
N GLY A 50 -9.09 7.96 -19.90
CA GLY A 50 -9.68 8.26 -18.60
C GLY A 50 -8.82 7.90 -17.38
N TRP A 51 -7.70 7.19 -17.56
CA TRP A 51 -6.77 6.91 -16.48
C TRP A 51 -5.65 7.96 -16.51
N GLY A 52 -5.57 8.77 -15.45
CA GLY A 52 -4.56 9.80 -15.29
C GLY A 52 -3.16 9.22 -15.01
N VAL A 53 -2.35 9.99 -14.30
CA VAL A 53 -1.02 9.59 -13.85
C VAL A 53 -1.10 8.38 -12.91
N GLN A 54 -0.21 7.40 -13.10
CA GLN A 54 -0.19 6.18 -12.31
C GLN A 54 1.20 5.88 -11.75
N ILE A 55 1.22 5.47 -10.48
CA ILE A 55 2.43 4.98 -9.82
C ILE A 55 2.43 3.46 -9.90
N VAL A 56 3.49 2.87 -10.45
CA VAL A 56 3.59 1.43 -10.68
C VAL A 56 4.20 0.77 -9.45
N CYS A 57 3.39 0.02 -8.69
CA CYS A 57 3.93 -0.80 -7.62
C CYS A 57 4.75 -1.97 -8.18
N PRO A 58 6.07 -2.06 -7.92
CA PRO A 58 6.90 -3.18 -8.39
C PRO A 58 6.38 -4.52 -7.87
N GLY A 59 5.87 -4.53 -6.64
CA GLY A 59 5.29 -5.72 -6.01
C GLY A 59 3.97 -6.20 -6.64
N ASN A 60 3.29 -5.40 -7.45
CA ASN A 60 1.96 -5.73 -7.99
C ASN A 60 1.96 -6.93 -8.94
N SER A 61 3.11 -7.27 -9.51
CA SER A 61 3.27 -8.46 -10.36
C SER A 61 3.37 -9.78 -9.55
N PHE A 62 3.34 -9.71 -8.22
CA PHE A 62 3.49 -10.87 -7.32
C PHE A 62 2.20 -11.23 -6.58
N THR A 63 2.01 -12.53 -6.32
CA THR A 63 0.83 -13.08 -5.62
C THR A 63 0.78 -12.63 -4.17
N GLU A 64 1.93 -12.48 -3.52
CA GLU A 64 2.07 -12.04 -2.14
C GLU A 64 1.50 -10.62 -1.93
N HIS A 65 1.54 -9.77 -2.96
CA HIS A 65 0.92 -8.45 -2.92
C HIS A 65 -0.61 -8.54 -2.79
N ASP A 66 -1.22 -9.47 -3.52
CA ASP A 66 -2.67 -9.70 -3.42
C ASP A 66 -3.05 -10.34 -2.09
N GLU A 67 -2.19 -11.20 -1.55
CA GLU A 67 -2.39 -11.78 -0.23
C GLU A 67 -2.32 -10.73 0.88
N ILE A 68 -1.42 -9.76 0.78
CA ILE A 68 -1.40 -8.60 1.67
C ILE A 68 -2.69 -7.79 1.53
N GLU A 69 -3.10 -7.46 0.30
CA GLU A 69 -4.33 -6.68 0.06
C GLU A 69 -5.57 -7.39 0.64
N LYS A 70 -5.69 -8.71 0.42
CA LYS A 70 -6.79 -9.52 0.97
C LYS A 70 -6.75 -9.57 2.49
N THR A 71 -5.56 -9.75 3.08
CA THR A 71 -5.41 -9.84 4.55
C THR A 71 -5.73 -8.50 5.21
N LEU A 72 -5.30 -7.38 4.63
CA LEU A 72 -5.65 -6.03 5.08
C LEU A 72 -7.15 -5.77 5.02
N ARG A 73 -7.82 -6.12 3.91
CA ARG A 73 -9.28 -5.99 3.81
C ARG A 73 -9.99 -6.81 4.87
N ARG A 74 -9.55 -8.06 5.10
CA ARG A 74 -10.15 -8.91 6.13
C ARG A 74 -9.93 -8.35 7.53
N GLN A 75 -8.75 -7.79 7.80
CA GLN A 75 -8.43 -7.14 9.05
C GLN A 75 -9.33 -5.92 9.30
N GLU A 76 -9.56 -5.10 8.27
CA GLU A 76 -10.47 -3.94 8.29
C GLU A 76 -11.93 -4.37 8.54
N GLU A 77 -12.40 -5.43 7.88
CA GLU A 77 -13.75 -5.99 8.08
C GLU A 77 -13.95 -6.46 9.53
N VAL A 78 -13.01 -7.25 10.06
CA VAL A 78 -13.10 -7.75 11.45
C VAL A 78 -13.00 -6.60 12.45
N ALA A 79 -12.15 -5.60 12.19
CA ALA A 79 -12.06 -4.43 13.05
C ALA A 79 -13.38 -3.63 13.08
N ALA A 80 -14.04 -3.48 11.93
CA ALA A 80 -15.34 -2.81 11.84
C ALA A 80 -16.46 -3.61 12.55
N GLU A 81 -16.46 -4.94 12.44
CA GLU A 81 -17.39 -5.82 13.17
C GLU A 81 -17.20 -5.67 14.69
N VAL A 82 -15.95 -5.64 15.17
CA VAL A 82 -15.63 -5.45 16.58
C VAL A 82 -16.04 -4.06 17.07
N GLU A 83 -15.78 -3.00 16.29
CA GLU A 83 -16.17 -1.64 16.64
C GLU A 83 -17.69 -1.49 16.80
N GLN A 84 -18.48 -2.14 15.93
CA GLN A 84 -19.94 -2.15 16.03
C GLN A 84 -20.44 -2.87 17.29
N LEU A 85 -19.71 -3.89 17.75
CA LEU A 85 -20.11 -4.71 18.91
C LEU A 85 -19.55 -4.20 20.24
N SER A 86 -18.46 -3.43 20.23
CA SER A 86 -17.75 -2.93 21.42
C SER A 86 -18.67 -2.33 22.49
N PRO A 87 -19.65 -1.45 22.17
CA PRO A 87 -20.52 -0.85 23.17
C PRO A 87 -21.36 -1.88 23.98
N TYR A 88 -21.69 -3.01 23.37
CA TYR A 88 -22.47 -4.08 24.00
C TYR A 88 -21.58 -5.09 24.73
N VAL A 89 -20.37 -5.29 24.20
CA VAL A 89 -19.40 -6.27 24.70
C VAL A 89 -18.76 -5.79 25.99
N ASP A 90 -18.45 -4.50 26.13
CA ASP A 90 -17.77 -3.97 27.31
C ASP A 90 -18.64 -4.09 28.58
N GLU A 91 -19.95 -3.83 28.47
CA GLU A 91 -20.88 -3.98 29.60
C GLU A 91 -21.09 -5.48 29.96
N ALA A 92 -21.09 -6.35 28.95
CA ALA A 92 -21.26 -7.80 29.12
C ALA A 92 -19.98 -8.49 29.63
N ALA A 93 -18.79 -8.06 29.22
CA ALA A 93 -17.49 -8.64 29.61
C ALA A 93 -17.16 -8.50 31.11
N HIS A 94 -17.80 -7.55 31.79
CA HIS A 94 -17.73 -7.41 33.24
C HIS A 94 -18.58 -8.47 33.97
N ARG A 95 -19.60 -9.01 33.31
CA ARG A 95 -20.59 -9.93 33.90
C ARG A 95 -20.38 -11.38 33.46
N ASP A 96 -19.82 -11.61 32.27
CA ASP A 96 -19.66 -12.94 31.68
C ASP A 96 -18.20 -13.21 31.25
N PRO A 97 -17.51 -14.20 31.85
CA PRO A 97 -16.16 -14.58 31.45
C PRO A 97 -16.06 -15.11 30.01
N ALA A 98 -17.14 -15.66 29.42
CA ALA A 98 -17.13 -16.13 28.03
C ALA A 98 -16.98 -14.97 27.03
N VAL A 99 -17.58 -13.81 27.33
CA VAL A 99 -17.46 -12.60 26.51
C VAL A 99 -16.04 -12.04 26.55
N ARG A 100 -15.37 -12.14 27.72
CA ARG A 100 -13.96 -11.74 27.86
C ARG A 100 -13.03 -12.63 27.03
N GLU A 101 -13.30 -13.93 26.99
CA GLU A 101 -12.50 -14.85 26.16
C GLU A 101 -12.71 -14.58 24.67
N LEU A 102 -13.93 -14.25 24.25
CA LEU A 102 -14.22 -13.82 22.89
C LEU A 102 -13.41 -12.58 22.47
N MET A 103 -13.31 -11.56 23.34
CA MET A 103 -12.48 -10.37 23.07
C MET A 103 -11.01 -10.73 22.86
N ARG A 104 -10.46 -11.62 23.70
CA ARG A 104 -9.08 -12.11 23.56
C ARG A 104 -8.87 -12.85 22.24
N HIS A 105 -9.85 -13.64 21.81
CA HIS A 105 -9.79 -14.30 20.51
C HIS A 105 -9.73 -13.29 19.36
N TRP A 106 -10.50 -12.20 19.42
CA TRP A 106 -10.45 -11.15 18.41
C TRP A 106 -9.11 -10.40 18.40
N GLU A 107 -8.57 -10.06 19.58
CA GLU A 107 -7.24 -9.46 19.69
C GLU A 107 -6.16 -10.37 19.11
N ALA A 108 -6.24 -11.68 19.40
CA ALA A 108 -5.33 -12.67 18.84
C ALA A 108 -5.47 -12.79 17.32
N GLU A 109 -6.70 -12.73 16.78
CA GLU A 109 -6.95 -12.77 15.34
C GLU A 109 -6.37 -11.53 14.63
N GLN A 110 -6.56 -10.33 15.21
CA GLN A 110 -5.94 -9.09 14.72
C GLN A 110 -4.41 -9.17 14.69
N LEU A 111 -3.82 -9.74 15.74
CA LEU A 111 -2.38 -9.98 15.80
C LEU A 111 -1.92 -10.95 14.71
N LEU A 112 -2.68 -12.04 14.46
CA LEU A 112 -2.36 -13.01 13.41
C LEU A 112 -2.41 -12.37 12.01
N PHE A 113 -3.37 -11.49 11.73
CA PHE A 113 -3.39 -10.73 10.48
C PHE A 113 -2.16 -9.84 10.33
N GLN A 114 -1.80 -9.11 11.38
CA GLN A 114 -0.64 -8.23 11.39
C GLN A 114 0.66 -9.02 11.14
N VAL A 115 0.87 -10.12 11.87
CA VAL A 115 2.04 -11.01 11.69
C VAL A 115 2.10 -11.55 10.26
N LYS A 116 0.97 -11.99 9.69
CA LYS A 116 0.94 -12.47 8.30
C LYS A 116 1.32 -11.36 7.31
N ILE A 117 0.80 -10.15 7.49
CA ILE A 117 1.13 -9.00 6.64
C ILE A 117 2.63 -8.69 6.74
N ASP A 118 3.20 -8.71 7.94
CA ASP A 118 4.62 -8.39 8.16
C ASP A 118 5.53 -9.46 7.54
N VAL A 119 5.21 -10.74 7.70
CA VAL A 119 5.93 -11.84 7.03
C VAL A 119 5.88 -11.68 5.50
N LEU A 120 4.73 -11.31 4.94
CA LEU A 120 4.62 -11.07 3.50
C LEU A 120 5.42 -9.84 3.07
N ARG A 121 5.40 -8.74 3.84
CA ARG A 121 6.18 -7.52 3.57
C ARG A 121 7.68 -7.76 3.62
N MET A 122 8.16 -8.63 4.52
CA MET A 122 9.57 -9.01 4.58
C MET A 122 10.08 -9.60 3.26
N LYS A 123 9.21 -10.26 2.47
CA LYS A 123 9.58 -10.77 1.14
C LYS A 123 9.85 -9.68 0.11
N PHE A 124 9.32 -8.46 0.32
CA PHE A 124 9.49 -7.33 -0.60
C PHE A 124 10.62 -6.39 -0.18
N ALA A 125 10.91 -6.32 1.12
CA ALA A 125 11.79 -5.32 1.72
C ALA A 125 13.20 -5.34 1.10
N GLY A 126 13.55 -4.28 0.38
CA GLY A 126 14.86 -4.10 -0.25
C GLY A 126 15.14 -4.99 -1.47
N VAL A 127 14.19 -5.86 -1.86
CA VAL A 127 14.35 -6.78 -3.00
C VAL A 127 13.79 -6.18 -4.29
N LEU A 128 12.68 -5.46 -4.18
CA LEU A 128 11.89 -4.99 -5.33
C LEU A 128 11.74 -3.46 -5.39
N ASP A 129 12.55 -2.72 -4.64
CA ASP A 129 12.56 -1.26 -4.71
C ASP A 129 13.08 -0.82 -6.10
N ASP A 130 12.31 0.01 -6.80
CA ASP A 130 12.62 0.55 -8.13
C ASP A 130 12.81 2.07 -8.07
N VAL A 131 13.91 2.50 -7.44
CA VAL A 131 14.26 3.91 -7.27
C VAL A 131 15.52 4.23 -8.09
N ALA A 132 15.44 5.20 -9.00
CA ALA A 132 16.54 5.57 -9.89
C ALA A 132 16.79 7.08 -9.89
N GLY A 133 18.06 7.49 -9.98
CA GLY A 133 18.45 8.90 -10.12
C GLY A 133 18.37 9.73 -8.83
N ILE A 134 18.30 9.08 -7.66
CA ILE A 134 18.32 9.71 -6.34
C ILE A 134 19.54 9.18 -5.58
N ALA A 135 20.49 10.06 -5.27
CA ALA A 135 21.75 9.67 -4.63
C ALA A 135 21.59 9.37 -3.14
N GLU A 136 20.79 10.18 -2.44
CA GLU A 136 20.47 10.02 -1.03
C GLU A 136 18.96 10.16 -0.83
N LEU A 137 18.36 9.20 -0.12
CA LEU A 137 16.92 9.14 0.09
C LEU A 137 16.56 9.92 1.36
N ASP A 138 16.14 11.17 1.18
CA ASP A 138 15.63 12.00 2.28
C ASP A 138 14.20 11.53 2.66
N PRO A 139 13.91 11.26 3.95
CA PRO A 139 12.55 10.98 4.43
C PRO A 139 11.48 11.97 3.94
N ALA A 140 11.82 13.24 3.71
CA ALA A 140 10.91 14.25 3.17
C ALA A 140 10.45 13.97 1.72
N MET A 141 11.19 13.15 0.97
CA MET A 141 10.86 12.73 -0.40
C MET A 141 9.88 11.56 -0.44
N LEU A 142 9.64 10.89 0.69
CA LEU A 142 8.78 9.72 0.77
C LEU A 142 7.30 10.13 0.72
N ARG A 143 6.55 9.54 -0.20
CA ARG A 143 5.10 9.69 -0.33
C ARG A 143 4.43 8.33 -0.32
N GLU A 144 3.56 8.08 0.64
CA GLU A 144 2.75 6.87 0.60
C GLU A 144 1.71 6.94 -0.52
N TYR A 145 1.45 5.82 -1.17
CA TYR A 145 0.37 5.69 -2.14
C TYR A 145 -0.29 4.31 -2.07
N ARG A 146 -1.56 4.28 -2.48
CA ARG A 146 -2.29 3.04 -2.72
C ARG A 146 -2.30 2.75 -4.22
N PRO A 147 -1.84 1.57 -4.68
CA PRO A 147 -1.83 1.25 -6.11
C PRO A 147 -3.25 1.29 -6.69
N GLY A 148 -3.48 2.14 -7.69
CA GLY A 148 -4.77 2.28 -8.37
C GLY A 148 -4.99 1.28 -9.51
N MET A 149 -3.93 0.62 -9.99
CA MET A 149 -3.98 -0.34 -11.10
C MET A 149 -3.51 -1.72 -10.65
N ARG A 150 -4.18 -2.76 -11.13
CA ARG A 150 -3.75 -4.16 -10.95
C ARG A 150 -2.91 -4.62 -12.13
N PHE A 151 -1.90 -5.44 -11.88
CA PHE A 151 -1.13 -6.08 -12.93
C PHE A 151 -2.03 -7.00 -13.76
N GLY A 152 -2.11 -6.76 -15.08
CA GLY A 152 -2.99 -7.50 -15.98
C GLY A 152 -2.45 -8.84 -16.49
N GLY A 153 -1.21 -9.19 -16.16
CA GLY A 153 -0.56 -10.44 -16.58
C GLY A 153 -0.62 -11.55 -15.52
N LYS A 154 -0.05 -12.71 -15.83
CA LYS A 154 0.11 -13.82 -14.88
C LYS A 154 1.10 -13.42 -13.78
N LYS A 155 0.65 -13.46 -12.52
CA LYS A 155 1.47 -13.10 -11.36
C LYS A 155 2.53 -14.16 -11.04
N LYS A 156 3.65 -13.69 -10.51
CA LYS A 156 4.78 -14.51 -10.00
C LYS A 156 4.62 -14.71 -8.49
N SER A 157 5.37 -15.65 -7.92
CA SER A 157 5.49 -15.78 -6.45
C SER A 157 6.90 -15.40 -6.02
N LEU A 158 7.00 -14.77 -4.85
CA LEU A 158 8.25 -14.50 -4.16
C LEU A 158 8.65 -15.69 -3.31
N ASP A 159 9.68 -16.39 -3.77
CA ASP A 159 10.31 -17.45 -3.00
C ASP A 159 11.29 -16.83 -1.99
N MET A 160 11.28 -17.29 -0.74
CA MET A 160 12.18 -16.76 0.31
C MET A 160 13.63 -17.24 0.14
N ARG A 161 13.91 -18.06 -0.88
CA ARG A 161 15.19 -18.73 -1.13
C ARG A 161 16.00 -18.09 -2.25
N GLN A 162 16.10 -16.77 -2.30
CA GLN A 162 17.16 -16.13 -3.07
C GLN A 162 18.11 -15.45 -2.11
N ASP A 163 18.98 -16.31 -1.58
CA ASP A 163 20.23 -15.96 -0.94
C ASP A 163 21.11 -15.12 -1.89
N GLY A 164 21.68 -14.05 -1.33
CA GLY A 164 23.00 -13.50 -1.63
C GLY A 164 23.45 -13.38 -3.09
N HIS A 165 23.44 -12.15 -3.59
CA HIS A 165 24.45 -11.67 -4.52
C HIS A 165 24.95 -10.29 -4.08
#